data_AF-A0A5C7SR12-F1
#
_entry.id   AF-A0A5C7SR12-F1
#
_cell.length_a   1.000
_cell.length_b   1.000
_cell.length_c   1.000
_cell.angle_alpha   90.00
_cell.angle_beta   90.00
_cell.angle_gamma   90.00
#
_symmetry.space_group_name_H-M   'P 1'
#
loop_
_entity.id
_entity.type
_entity.pdbx_description
1 polymer ?
#
loop_
_entity_poly.entity_id
_entity_poly.type
_entity_poly.pdbx_seq_one_letter_code
_entity_poly.pdbx_strand_id
1 'polypeptide(L)'
;MSTPELLFQQHIADFLEREHGYERLGKDAAIDPTDVWMADVLWAFVVDTQPEAVETLRAQYGSAARDESFRALRDELRHTPLWMILRHGLMVRGASFRLYYPRPRSAESAAAPHYARNHLAFFRGFRFGPRNEEVDLVLFLNGLPVVLLELKHEAGAQGWNVHDAVAQFARRDHARSLFRLPFLFIAADTSEVKVATDPRREEHFRWFNTGLANQHLHAGEYPVEFLYREVLSKDSLLEALAFFLVHVPAREAEGDKPARPAFSIFPRYHQARMVRRVAEEALARFVEHGDIGRKFLINHSAGSGKTLSICWLADRLHGLFKPGSNEKLVDRV
;
A
#
# COMPACT_ATOMS: atom_id res chain seq x y z
N MET A 1 24.43 -22.46 -8.19
CA MET A 1 24.22 -21.13 -8.81
C MET A 1 22.83 -20.66 -8.43
N SER A 2 22.65 -19.38 -8.08
CA SER A 2 21.31 -18.82 -7.84
C SER A 2 20.50 -18.84 -9.12
N THR A 3 19.21 -19.18 -9.04
CA THR A 3 18.32 -19.15 -10.20
C THR A 3 18.06 -17.71 -10.65
N PRO A 4 17.69 -17.47 -11.93
CA PRO A 4 17.31 -16.13 -12.39
C PRO A 4 16.22 -15.48 -11.51
N GLU A 5 15.23 -16.26 -11.07
CA GLU A 5 14.18 -15.80 -10.17
C GLU A 5 14.74 -15.33 -8.82
N LEU A 6 15.64 -16.10 -8.20
CA LEU A 6 16.28 -15.69 -6.94
C LEU A 6 17.14 -14.43 -7.09
N LEU A 7 17.80 -14.25 -8.25
CA LEU A 7 18.54 -13.03 -8.55
C LEU A 7 17.61 -11.82 -8.67
N PHE A 8 16.46 -11.97 -9.32
CA PHE A 8 15.47 -10.90 -9.45
C PHE A 8 14.84 -10.53 -8.10
N GLN A 9 14.49 -11.52 -7.27
CA GLN A 9 14.03 -11.29 -5.90
C GLN A 9 15.08 -10.58 -5.05
N GLN A 10 16.36 -10.99 -5.17
CA GLN A 10 17.47 -10.37 -4.46
C GLN A 10 17.67 -8.92 -4.90
N HIS A 11 17.59 -8.65 -6.21
CA HIS A 11 17.69 -7.30 -6.76
C HIS A 11 16.65 -6.34 -6.16
N ILE A 12 15.38 -6.75 -6.15
CA ILE A 12 14.31 -5.94 -5.55
C ILE A 12 14.53 -5.75 -4.04
N ALA A 13 14.89 -6.82 -3.33
CA ALA A 13 15.17 -6.75 -1.90
C ALA A 13 16.34 -5.81 -1.56
N ASP A 14 17.42 -5.84 -2.34
CA ASP A 14 18.58 -4.95 -2.16
C ASP A 14 18.21 -3.51 -2.50
N PHE A 15 17.34 -3.29 -3.49
CA PHE A 15 16.84 -1.97 -3.83
C PHE A 15 16.00 -1.36 -2.69
N LEU A 16 15.07 -2.12 -2.11
CA LEU A 16 14.24 -1.66 -0.99
C LEU A 16 15.08 -1.24 0.22
N GLU A 17 16.13 -1.99 0.52
CA GLU A 17 17.05 -1.70 1.62
C GLU A 17 17.92 -0.47 1.30
N ARG A 18 18.57 -0.44 0.14
CA ARG A 18 19.52 0.60 -0.24
C ARG A 18 18.87 1.95 -0.54
N GLU A 19 17.79 1.95 -1.30
CA GLU A 19 17.19 3.19 -1.85
C GLU A 19 16.03 3.69 -0.99
N HIS A 20 15.26 2.79 -0.37
CA HIS A 20 14.10 3.17 0.47
C HIS A 20 14.34 3.02 1.97
N GLY A 21 15.48 2.44 2.39
CA GLY A 21 15.84 2.28 3.80
C GLY A 21 14.94 1.30 4.55
N TYR A 22 14.37 0.30 3.87
CA TYR A 22 13.54 -0.70 4.54
C TYR A 22 14.40 -1.65 5.37
N GLU A 23 13.92 -2.02 6.56
CA GLU A 23 14.56 -3.08 7.34
C GLU A 23 14.35 -4.44 6.63
N ARG A 24 15.44 -5.16 6.36
CA ARG A 24 15.40 -6.56 5.93
C ARG A 24 15.24 -7.46 7.16
N LEU A 25 14.09 -8.12 7.26
CA LEU A 25 13.79 -9.04 8.36
C LEU A 25 14.49 -10.39 8.19
N GLY A 26 15.08 -10.88 9.28
CA GLY A 26 15.67 -12.21 9.38
C GLY A 26 14.64 -13.29 9.75
N LYS A 27 15.05 -14.56 9.70
CA LYS A 27 14.19 -15.72 10.06
C LYS A 27 13.75 -15.72 11.53
N ASP A 28 14.48 -15.01 12.36
CA ASP A 28 14.30 -14.78 13.79
C ASP A 28 13.41 -13.56 14.09
N ALA A 29 12.92 -12.85 13.07
CA ALA A 29 11.95 -11.79 13.24
C ALA A 29 10.69 -12.31 13.98
N ALA A 30 10.26 -11.58 15.01
CA ALA A 30 9.12 -11.92 15.85
C ALA A 30 7.78 -11.62 15.14
N ILE A 31 7.51 -12.34 14.05
CA ILE A 31 6.25 -12.31 13.31
C ILE A 31 5.31 -13.37 13.89
N ASP A 32 4.12 -12.95 14.32
CA ASP A 32 3.12 -13.89 14.83
C ASP A 32 2.68 -14.87 13.71
N PRO A 33 2.73 -16.19 13.92
CA PRO A 33 2.42 -17.15 12.86
C PRO A 33 0.92 -17.22 12.50
N THR A 34 0.04 -16.69 13.35
CA THR A 34 -1.41 -16.67 13.16
C THR A 34 -1.87 -15.33 12.58
N ASP A 35 -1.47 -14.24 13.23
CA ASP A 35 -1.91 -12.89 12.88
C ASP A 35 -0.99 -12.24 11.84
N VAL A 36 0.25 -12.73 11.68
CA VAL A 36 1.22 -12.26 10.68
C VAL A 36 1.64 -10.81 10.91
N TRP A 37 1.55 -10.29 12.14
CA TRP A 37 2.11 -8.99 12.50
C TRP A 37 3.28 -9.13 13.47
N MET A 38 4.08 -8.06 13.56
CA MET A 38 5.14 -7.89 14.54
C MET A 38 4.60 -7.02 15.68
N ALA A 39 4.03 -7.66 16.70
CA ALA A 39 3.29 -6.97 17.76
C ALA A 39 4.17 -5.99 18.55
N ASP A 40 5.44 -6.34 18.80
CA ASP A 40 6.35 -5.45 19.52
C ASP A 40 6.73 -4.21 18.71
N VAL A 41 6.89 -4.36 17.39
CA VAL A 41 7.16 -3.23 16.47
C VAL A 41 5.96 -2.28 16.44
N LEU A 42 4.74 -2.82 16.30
CA LEU A 42 3.54 -1.99 16.29
C LEU A 42 3.32 -1.27 17.63
N TRP A 43 3.49 -1.98 18.74
CA TRP A 43 3.31 -1.39 20.06
C TRP A 43 4.36 -0.32 20.35
N ALA A 44 5.63 -0.56 20.01
CA ALA A 44 6.68 0.44 20.16
C ALA A 44 6.38 1.72 19.36
N PHE A 45 5.90 1.58 18.12
CA PHE A 45 5.47 2.73 17.32
C PHE A 45 4.33 3.51 17.98
N VAL A 46 3.31 2.83 18.52
CA VAL A 46 2.19 3.48 19.23
C VAL A 46 2.68 4.22 20.47
N VAL A 47 3.55 3.61 21.28
CA VAL A 47 4.12 4.23 22.48
C VAL A 47 4.97 5.47 22.14
N ASP A 48 5.81 5.38 21.10
CA ASP A 48 6.70 6.46 20.66
C ASP A 48 5.92 7.65 20.09
N THR A 49 4.83 7.39 19.37
CA THR A 49 4.08 8.44 18.67
C THR A 49 2.91 9.01 19.48
N GLN A 50 2.35 8.24 20.43
CA GLN A 50 1.11 8.59 21.13
C GLN A 50 1.19 8.32 22.65
N PRO A 51 2.21 8.84 23.36
CA PRO A 51 2.45 8.51 24.76
C PRO A 51 1.27 8.88 25.68
N GLU A 52 0.62 10.03 25.46
CA GLU A 52 -0.53 10.46 26.29
C GLU A 52 -1.74 9.52 26.18
N ALA A 53 -2.05 9.06 24.96
CA ALA A 53 -3.13 8.11 24.72
C ALA A 53 -2.80 6.74 25.34
N VAL A 54 -1.53 6.32 25.27
CA VAL A 54 -1.06 5.10 25.92
C VAL A 54 -1.14 5.20 27.44
N GLU A 55 -0.73 6.31 28.04
CA GLU A 55 -0.84 6.51 29.50
C GLU A 55 -2.29 6.50 29.97
N THR A 56 -3.20 7.09 29.20
CA THR A 56 -4.65 7.01 29.47
C THR A 56 -5.14 5.56 29.47
N LEU A 57 -4.71 4.76 28.50
CA LEU A 57 -5.08 3.34 28.43
C LEU A 57 -4.44 2.53 29.57
N ARG A 58 -3.19 2.82 29.93
CA ARG A 58 -2.48 2.20 31.06
C ARG A 58 -3.10 2.56 32.40
N ALA A 59 -3.64 3.76 32.58
CA ALA A 59 -4.36 4.12 33.79
C ALA A 59 -5.59 3.22 34.04
N GLN A 60 -6.22 2.70 32.96
CA GLN A 60 -7.38 1.82 33.05
C GLN A 60 -7.02 0.33 33.10
N TYR A 61 -6.02 -0.09 32.34
CA TYR A 61 -5.70 -1.51 32.11
C TYR A 61 -4.31 -1.95 32.62
N GLY A 62 -3.50 -1.02 33.15
CA GLY A 62 -2.15 -1.30 33.64
C GLY A 62 -1.27 -1.97 32.59
N SER A 63 -0.63 -3.07 32.97
CA SER A 63 0.19 -3.89 32.07
C SER A 63 -0.60 -4.55 30.93
N ALA A 64 -1.92 -4.71 31.07
CA ALA A 64 -2.77 -5.33 30.05
C ALA A 64 -3.14 -4.39 28.89
N ALA A 65 -2.75 -3.10 28.93
CA ALA A 65 -3.06 -2.12 27.89
C ALA A 65 -2.60 -2.56 26.48
N ARG A 66 -1.42 -3.19 26.39
CA ARG A 66 -0.90 -3.76 25.13
C ARG A 66 -1.83 -4.85 24.61
N ASP A 67 -2.12 -5.84 25.45
CA ASP A 67 -2.93 -7.00 25.05
C ASP A 67 -4.36 -6.61 24.69
N GLU A 68 -4.92 -5.60 25.38
CA GLU A 68 -6.23 -5.05 25.06
C GLU A 68 -6.23 -4.34 23.69
N SER A 69 -5.14 -3.66 23.32
CA SER A 69 -5.00 -3.05 22.00
C SER A 69 -4.98 -4.10 20.88
N PHE A 70 -4.28 -5.22 21.07
CA PHE A 70 -4.26 -6.32 20.09
C PHE A 70 -5.56 -7.12 20.08
N ARG A 71 -6.29 -7.19 21.20
CA ARG A 71 -7.66 -7.73 21.23
C ARG A 71 -8.59 -6.86 20.39
N ALA A 72 -8.59 -5.55 20.60
CA ALA A 72 -9.38 -4.61 19.81
C ALA A 72 -9.03 -4.67 18.31
N LEU A 73 -7.76 -4.78 17.95
CA LEU A 73 -7.33 -4.95 16.56
C LEU A 73 -7.90 -6.24 15.94
N ARG A 74 -7.80 -7.38 16.63
CA ARG A 74 -8.39 -8.65 16.16
C ARG A 74 -9.91 -8.56 16.02
N ASP A 75 -10.56 -7.84 16.94
CA ASP A 75 -12.00 -7.66 16.93
C ASP A 75 -12.46 -6.82 15.73
N GLU A 76 -11.78 -5.71 15.46
CA GLU A 76 -12.02 -4.80 14.33
C GLU A 76 -11.80 -5.51 12.99
N LEU A 77 -10.73 -6.31 12.87
CA LEU A 77 -10.38 -7.06 11.66
C LEU A 77 -11.38 -8.15 11.27
N ARG A 78 -12.37 -8.46 12.11
CA ARG A 78 -13.49 -9.34 11.72
C ARG A 78 -14.42 -8.70 10.70
N HIS A 79 -14.47 -7.37 10.64
CA HIS A 79 -15.44 -6.64 9.82
C HIS A 79 -14.84 -5.48 9.03
N THR A 80 -13.67 -4.97 9.43
CA THR A 80 -13.00 -3.85 8.77
C THR A 80 -11.67 -4.31 8.17
N PRO A 81 -11.41 -4.07 6.87
CA PRO A 81 -10.11 -4.34 6.25
C PRO A 81 -8.98 -3.57 6.95
N LEU A 82 -7.81 -4.19 7.10
CA LEU A 82 -6.67 -3.60 7.82
C LEU A 82 -6.32 -2.19 7.33
N TRP A 83 -6.34 -1.95 6.01
CA TRP A 83 -6.00 -0.63 5.47
C TRP A 83 -6.97 0.48 5.89
N MET A 84 -8.23 0.15 6.17
CA MET A 84 -9.21 1.11 6.70
C MET A 84 -8.90 1.42 8.17
N ILE A 85 -8.50 0.40 8.96
CA ILE A 85 -8.05 0.60 10.34
C ILE A 85 -6.78 1.46 10.34
N LEU A 86 -5.83 1.20 9.45
CA LEU A 86 -4.66 2.08 9.26
C LEU A 86 -5.12 3.51 9.00
N ARG A 87 -6.01 3.74 8.01
CA ARG A 87 -6.48 5.08 7.60
C ARG A 87 -7.21 5.85 8.70
N HIS A 88 -8.12 5.19 9.41
CA HIS A 88 -9.04 5.84 10.33
C HIS A 88 -8.58 5.76 11.79
N GLY A 89 -7.62 4.90 12.09
CA GLY A 89 -7.20 4.58 13.45
C GLY A 89 -7.99 3.42 14.04
N LEU A 90 -7.47 2.89 15.14
CA LEU A 90 -8.07 1.83 15.94
C LEU A 90 -8.67 2.44 17.20
N MET A 91 -9.95 2.15 17.46
CA MET A 91 -10.58 2.49 18.73
C MET A 91 -10.32 1.39 19.76
N VAL A 92 -9.71 1.74 20.89
CA VAL A 92 -9.44 0.85 22.01
C VAL A 92 -10.05 1.47 23.25
N ARG A 93 -11.19 0.94 23.70
CA ARG A 93 -11.84 1.33 24.97
C ARG A 93 -12.05 2.84 25.12
N GLY A 94 -12.44 3.50 24.03
CA GLY A 94 -12.71 4.94 23.99
C GLY A 94 -11.50 5.82 23.63
N ALA A 95 -10.29 5.27 23.58
CA ALA A 95 -9.12 5.95 23.03
C ALA A 95 -8.92 5.60 21.56
N SER A 96 -8.56 6.59 20.74
CA SER A 96 -8.27 6.41 19.31
C SER A 96 -6.76 6.38 19.08
N PHE A 97 -6.26 5.34 18.41
CA PHE A 97 -4.85 5.15 18.10
C PHE A 97 -4.62 5.17 16.59
N ARG A 98 -3.70 6.01 16.12
CA ARG A 98 -3.17 5.96 14.75
C ARG A 98 -2.15 4.83 14.65
N LEU A 99 -2.26 4.03 13.60
CA LEU A 99 -1.33 2.92 13.33
C LEU A 99 -0.26 3.30 12.28
N TYR A 100 -0.41 4.47 11.66
CA TYR A 100 0.60 5.11 10.82
C TYR A 100 0.31 6.62 10.71
N TYR A 101 1.29 7.39 10.23
CA TYR A 101 1.11 8.81 9.91
C TYR A 101 1.34 9.07 8.41
N PRO A 102 0.38 9.64 7.66
CA PRO A 102 0.59 9.95 6.26
C PRO A 102 1.58 11.10 6.08
N ARG A 103 2.07 11.29 4.84
CA ARG A 103 2.86 12.47 4.51
C ARG A 103 2.06 13.74 4.85
N PRO A 104 2.63 14.69 5.61
CA PRO A 104 1.91 15.90 6.01
C PRO A 104 1.58 16.75 4.78
N ARG A 105 0.38 17.36 4.78
CA ARG A 105 -0.10 18.23 3.68
C ARG A 105 0.52 19.63 3.72
N SER A 106 1.03 20.04 4.88
CA SER A 106 1.78 21.28 5.09
C SER A 106 2.83 21.06 6.18
N ALA A 107 3.90 21.86 6.17
CA ALA A 107 4.99 21.78 7.14
C ALA A 107 4.53 22.12 8.58
N GLU A 108 3.41 22.84 8.73
CA GLU A 108 2.84 23.26 10.01
C GLU A 108 1.96 22.19 10.67
N SER A 109 1.74 21.05 10.00
CA SER A 109 0.95 19.97 10.56
C SER A 109 1.62 19.41 11.82
N ALA A 110 0.92 19.42 12.96
CA ALA A 110 1.38 18.83 14.22
C ALA A 110 1.77 17.33 14.08
N ALA A 111 1.26 16.64 13.06
CA ALA A 111 1.59 15.25 12.75
C ALA A 111 2.88 15.07 11.93
N ALA A 112 3.48 16.16 11.41
CA ALA A 112 4.66 16.11 10.55
C ALA A 112 5.85 15.36 11.17
N PRO A 113 6.17 15.51 12.47
CA PRO A 113 7.28 14.78 13.08
C PRO A 113 7.06 13.25 13.10
N HIS A 114 5.81 12.79 13.19
CA HIS A 114 5.51 11.37 13.29
C HIS A 114 5.56 10.63 11.95
N TYR A 115 5.50 11.34 10.81
CA TYR A 115 5.67 10.71 9.50
C TYR A 115 7.04 9.99 9.38
N ALA A 116 8.08 10.59 9.95
CA ALA A 116 9.42 9.99 9.98
C ALA A 116 9.46 8.71 10.82
N ARG A 117 8.59 8.59 11.84
CA ARG A 117 8.50 7.42 12.73
C ARG A 117 7.83 6.20 12.10
N ASN A 118 7.20 6.33 10.93
CA ASN A 118 6.74 5.15 10.20
C ASN A 118 7.93 4.30 9.78
N HIS A 119 7.90 3.05 10.23
CA HIS A 119 8.90 2.03 10.00
C HIS A 119 8.40 1.06 8.92
N LEU A 120 9.20 0.88 7.88
CA LEU A 120 8.92 -0.08 6.80
C LEU A 120 9.98 -1.18 6.84
N ALA A 121 9.49 -2.41 6.76
CA ALA A 121 10.33 -3.60 6.77
C ALA A 121 9.84 -4.58 5.71
N PHE A 122 10.68 -5.53 5.31
CA PHE A 122 10.28 -6.62 4.44
C PHE A 122 10.88 -7.95 4.87
N PHE A 123 10.15 -9.02 4.61
CA PHE A 123 10.64 -10.38 4.72
C PHE A 123 10.72 -11.00 3.32
N ARG A 124 11.87 -11.56 2.95
CA ARG A 124 12.05 -12.28 1.69
C ARG A 124 11.99 -13.80 1.90
N GLY A 125 11.23 -14.50 1.06
CA GLY A 125 11.05 -15.95 1.16
C GLY A 125 10.28 -16.34 2.42
N PHE A 126 9.17 -15.64 2.68
CA PHE A 126 8.35 -15.85 3.88
C PHE A 126 7.60 -17.17 3.78
N ARG A 127 7.92 -18.11 4.67
CA ARG A 127 7.28 -19.42 4.71
C ARG A 127 6.11 -19.47 5.68
N PHE A 128 5.04 -20.14 5.27
CA PHE A 128 3.79 -20.18 6.03
C PHE A 128 3.05 -21.50 5.86
N GLY A 129 2.21 -21.78 6.86
CA GLY A 129 1.29 -22.90 6.86
C GLY A 129 1.95 -24.29 6.97
N PRO A 130 1.12 -25.34 7.10
CA PRO A 130 1.61 -26.70 7.33
C PRO A 130 2.32 -27.31 6.12
N ARG A 131 2.04 -26.80 4.92
CA ARG A 131 2.71 -27.20 3.67
C ARG A 131 4.03 -26.46 3.43
N ASN A 132 4.41 -25.54 4.33
CA ASN A 132 5.62 -24.73 4.21
C ASN A 132 5.68 -23.99 2.87
N GLU A 133 4.54 -23.43 2.46
CA GLU A 133 4.42 -22.61 1.26
C GLU A 133 5.21 -21.31 1.45
N GLU A 134 5.72 -20.73 0.37
CA GLU A 134 6.58 -19.53 0.42
C GLU A 134 5.90 -18.38 -0.34
N VAL A 135 6.02 -17.15 0.18
CA VAL A 135 5.79 -15.90 -0.56
C VAL A 135 7.13 -15.21 -0.73
N ASP A 136 7.38 -14.68 -1.94
CA ASP A 136 8.68 -14.10 -2.27
C ASP A 136 9.02 -12.87 -1.43
N LEU A 137 8.08 -11.93 -1.28
CA LEU A 137 8.24 -10.76 -0.41
C LEU A 137 6.94 -10.42 0.33
N VAL A 138 7.08 -10.10 1.62
CA VAL A 138 6.04 -9.50 2.46
C VAL A 138 6.53 -8.15 2.96
N LEU A 139 5.79 -7.06 2.68
CA LEU A 139 6.11 -5.72 3.17
C LEU A 139 5.27 -5.40 4.41
N PHE A 140 5.90 -4.81 5.40
CA PHE A 140 5.30 -4.44 6.68
C PHE A 140 5.40 -2.93 6.91
N LEU A 141 4.31 -2.32 7.37
CA LEU A 141 4.27 -0.95 7.88
C LEU A 141 3.99 -0.99 9.38
N ASN A 142 4.93 -0.49 10.18
CA ASN A 142 4.83 -0.46 11.65
C ASN A 142 4.46 -1.84 12.23
N GLY A 143 5.01 -2.92 11.66
CA GLY A 143 4.73 -4.28 12.10
C GLY A 143 3.50 -4.94 11.47
N LEU A 144 2.70 -4.21 10.67
CA LEU A 144 1.49 -4.75 10.04
C LEU A 144 1.76 -5.11 8.56
N PRO A 145 1.35 -6.30 8.08
CA PRO A 145 1.58 -6.70 6.69
C PRO A 145 0.66 -5.92 5.75
N VAL A 146 1.24 -5.25 4.75
CA VAL A 146 0.52 -4.32 3.86
C VAL A 146 0.56 -4.69 2.39
N VAL A 147 1.64 -5.34 1.93
CA VAL A 147 1.81 -5.76 0.52
C VAL A 147 2.43 -7.15 0.45
N LEU A 148 1.96 -7.96 -0.49
CA LEU A 148 2.58 -9.24 -0.87
C LEU A 148 3.05 -9.18 -2.32
N LEU A 149 4.20 -9.78 -2.59
CA LEU A 149 4.72 -9.93 -3.95
C LEU A 149 5.02 -11.39 -4.27
N GLU A 150 4.65 -11.78 -5.49
CA GLU A 150 5.13 -12.98 -6.17
C GLU A 150 5.86 -12.54 -7.44
N LEU A 151 7.09 -13.01 -7.58
CA LEU A 151 8.05 -12.61 -8.60
C LEU A 151 8.46 -13.82 -9.41
N LYS A 152 8.35 -13.71 -10.73
CA LYS A 152 8.80 -14.73 -11.69
C LYS A 152 9.91 -14.22 -12.57
N HIS A 153 10.58 -15.15 -13.24
CA HIS A 153 11.61 -14.82 -14.20
C HIS A 153 11.50 -15.73 -15.43
N GLU A 154 11.27 -15.12 -16.59
CA GLU A 154 10.97 -15.82 -17.84
C GLU A 154 12.15 -16.65 -18.36
N ALA A 155 13.39 -16.21 -18.11
CA ALA A 155 14.59 -17.01 -18.40
C ALA A 155 14.86 -18.16 -17.40
N GLY A 156 13.98 -18.38 -16.42
CA GLY A 156 14.07 -19.53 -15.51
C GLY A 156 13.81 -20.85 -16.25
N ALA A 157 14.25 -21.97 -15.64
CA ALA A 157 14.11 -23.30 -16.26
C ALA A 157 12.65 -23.68 -16.61
N GLN A 158 11.68 -23.09 -15.91
CA GLN A 158 10.25 -23.33 -16.11
C GLN A 158 9.58 -22.31 -17.03
N GLY A 159 10.27 -21.23 -17.41
CA GLY A 159 9.70 -20.17 -18.26
C GLY A 159 8.56 -19.39 -17.60
N TRP A 160 8.50 -19.35 -16.26
CA TRP A 160 7.39 -18.74 -15.54
C TRP A 160 7.34 -17.22 -15.72
N ASN A 161 6.13 -16.68 -15.81
CA ASN A 161 5.84 -15.27 -16.05
C ASN A 161 4.78 -14.72 -15.08
N VAL A 162 4.36 -13.48 -15.27
CA VAL A 162 3.38 -12.80 -14.43
C VAL A 162 2.07 -13.57 -14.25
N HIS A 163 1.63 -14.35 -15.25
CA HIS A 163 0.42 -15.16 -15.15
C HIS A 163 0.59 -16.34 -14.18
N ASP A 164 1.78 -16.93 -14.10
CA ASP A 164 2.06 -17.99 -13.12
C ASP A 164 2.04 -17.44 -11.69
N ALA A 165 2.56 -16.23 -11.47
CA ALA A 165 2.43 -15.54 -10.19
C ALA A 165 0.95 -15.25 -9.82
N VAL A 166 0.14 -14.83 -10.79
CA VAL A 166 -1.32 -14.62 -10.60
C VAL A 166 -2.03 -15.93 -10.24
N ALA A 167 -1.78 -17.00 -10.98
CA ALA A 167 -2.35 -18.32 -10.70
C ALA A 167 -1.89 -18.85 -9.33
N GLN A 168 -0.63 -18.59 -8.97
CA GLN A 168 -0.08 -18.94 -7.65
C GLN A 168 -0.79 -18.20 -6.51
N PHE A 169 -1.14 -16.93 -6.68
CA PHE A 169 -2.00 -16.24 -5.71
C PHE A 169 -3.39 -16.86 -5.64
N ALA A 170 -4.07 -17.02 -6.78
CA ALA A 170 -5.46 -17.46 -6.84
C ALA A 170 -5.69 -18.88 -6.27
N ARG A 171 -4.69 -19.76 -6.34
CA ARG A 171 -4.79 -21.14 -5.81
C ARG A 171 -4.55 -21.28 -4.30
N ARG A 172 -4.12 -20.21 -3.61
CA ARG A 172 -3.77 -20.28 -2.19
C ARG A 172 -5.00 -20.26 -1.28
N ASP A 173 -4.77 -20.63 -0.02
CA ASP A 173 -5.78 -20.57 1.03
C ASP A 173 -5.94 -19.14 1.56
N HIS A 174 -7.01 -18.49 1.11
CA HIS A 174 -7.36 -17.11 1.44
C HIS A 174 -7.99 -16.93 2.82
N ALA A 175 -8.21 -18.00 3.59
CA ALA A 175 -8.66 -17.89 4.97
C ALA A 175 -7.53 -17.41 5.91
N ARG A 176 -6.26 -17.57 5.50
CA ARG A 176 -5.09 -17.17 6.26
C ARG A 176 -4.96 -15.66 6.36
N SER A 177 -4.57 -15.16 7.54
CA SER A 177 -4.34 -13.72 7.78
C SER A 177 -3.37 -13.10 6.77
N LEU A 178 -2.33 -13.85 6.35
CA LEU A 178 -1.38 -13.44 5.31
C LEU A 178 -2.08 -12.95 4.03
N PHE A 179 -3.19 -13.57 3.61
CA PHE A 179 -3.95 -13.17 2.41
C PHE A 179 -5.19 -12.33 2.69
N ARG A 180 -5.52 -12.09 3.97
CA ARG A 180 -6.66 -11.25 4.38
C ARG A 180 -6.26 -9.82 4.76
N LEU A 181 -5.04 -9.64 5.27
CA LEU A 181 -4.59 -8.37 5.84
C LEU A 181 -4.00 -7.39 4.81
N PRO A 182 -3.08 -7.80 3.92
CA PRO A 182 -2.50 -6.88 2.93
C PRO A 182 -3.55 -6.26 2.03
N PHE A 183 -3.36 -5.00 1.66
CA PHE A 183 -4.28 -4.30 0.76
C PHE A 183 -3.89 -4.44 -0.71
N LEU A 184 -2.67 -4.90 -1.00
CA LEU A 184 -2.13 -5.01 -2.34
C LEU A 184 -1.36 -6.31 -2.52
N PHE A 185 -1.70 -7.03 -3.58
CA PHE A 185 -1.08 -8.26 -4.02
C PHE A 185 -0.49 -8.00 -5.40
N ILE A 186 0.82 -8.17 -5.53
CA ILE A 186 1.55 -7.82 -6.74
C ILE A 186 2.14 -9.11 -7.33
N ALA A 187 1.70 -9.44 -8.53
CA ALA A 187 2.32 -10.45 -9.36
C ALA A 187 3.19 -9.72 -10.39
N ALA A 188 4.46 -10.09 -10.51
CA ALA A 188 5.35 -9.52 -11.51
C ALA A 188 6.31 -10.56 -12.08
N ASP A 189 6.73 -10.34 -13.32
CA ASP A 189 7.97 -10.90 -13.84
C ASP A 189 8.94 -9.75 -14.15
N THR A 190 9.95 -10.00 -14.99
CA THR A 190 10.95 -8.99 -15.32
C THR A 190 10.42 -7.86 -16.20
N SER A 191 9.30 -8.08 -16.89
CA SER A 191 8.76 -7.19 -17.92
C SER A 191 7.35 -6.67 -17.63
N GLU A 192 6.55 -7.38 -16.85
CA GLU A 192 5.14 -7.08 -16.63
C GLU A 192 4.73 -7.14 -15.15
N VAL A 193 3.70 -6.36 -14.81
CA VAL A 193 3.12 -6.30 -13.45
C VAL A 193 1.60 -6.37 -13.52
N LYS A 194 1.03 -7.21 -12.65
CA LYS A 194 -0.40 -7.22 -12.34
C LYS A 194 -0.63 -7.06 -10.84
N VAL A 195 -1.69 -6.35 -10.49
CA VAL A 195 -2.05 -6.13 -9.08
C VAL A 195 -3.51 -6.43 -8.80
N ALA A 196 -3.78 -6.85 -7.57
CA ALA A 196 -5.12 -7.02 -7.04
C ALA A 196 -5.22 -6.48 -5.61
N THR A 197 -6.40 -6.06 -5.20
CA THR A 197 -6.75 -5.80 -3.78
C THR A 197 -7.41 -7.02 -3.12
N ASP A 198 -7.78 -8.02 -3.92
CA ASP A 198 -8.31 -9.32 -3.49
C ASP A 198 -7.75 -10.40 -4.44
N PRO A 199 -6.84 -11.27 -3.97
CA PRO A 199 -6.10 -12.20 -4.83
C PRO A 199 -6.86 -13.51 -5.13
N ARG A 200 -8.09 -13.67 -4.63
CA ARG A 200 -8.84 -14.95 -4.67
C ARG A 200 -9.09 -15.53 -6.06
N ARG A 201 -9.02 -14.69 -7.09
CA ARG A 201 -9.39 -15.05 -8.46
C ARG A 201 -8.47 -14.35 -9.44
N GLU A 202 -8.05 -15.04 -10.48
CA GLU A 202 -7.12 -14.49 -11.47
C GLU A 202 -7.66 -13.22 -12.14
N GLU A 203 -8.97 -13.15 -12.40
CA GLU A 203 -9.62 -11.99 -13.02
C GLU A 203 -9.63 -10.71 -12.15
N HIS A 204 -9.32 -10.83 -10.86
CA HIS A 204 -9.17 -9.68 -9.98
C HIS A 204 -7.86 -8.94 -10.26
N PHE A 205 -6.85 -9.65 -10.77
CA PHE A 205 -5.56 -9.06 -11.13
C PHE A 205 -5.69 -8.21 -12.39
N ARG A 206 -5.30 -6.94 -12.28
CA ARG A 206 -5.33 -5.97 -13.37
C ARG A 206 -3.91 -5.58 -13.77
N TRP A 207 -3.72 -5.36 -15.06
CA TRP A 207 -2.49 -4.79 -15.60
C TRP A 207 -2.12 -3.50 -14.87
N PHE A 208 -0.86 -3.43 -14.46
CA PHE A 208 -0.30 -2.32 -13.70
C PHE A 208 0.96 -1.74 -14.35
N ASN A 209 1.12 -2.00 -15.66
CA ASN A 209 2.24 -1.51 -16.46
C ASN A 209 2.20 0.01 -16.67
N THR A 210 3.36 0.59 -16.95
CA THR A 210 3.59 2.01 -17.26
C THR A 210 3.01 2.44 -18.61
N GLY A 211 2.79 1.48 -19.51
CA GLY A 211 2.25 1.63 -20.86
C GLY A 211 2.01 0.26 -21.51
N LEU A 212 2.12 0.19 -22.84
CA LEU A 212 2.00 -1.08 -23.58
C LEU A 212 3.17 -2.03 -23.28
N ALA A 213 4.36 -1.48 -23.09
CA ALA A 213 5.54 -2.18 -22.65
C ALA A 213 6.19 -1.35 -21.55
N ASN A 214 6.71 -2.02 -20.51
CA ASN A 214 7.53 -1.36 -19.52
C ASN A 214 8.96 -1.17 -20.05
N GLN A 215 9.62 -0.12 -19.58
CA GLN A 215 11.01 0.19 -19.93
C GLN A 215 11.73 0.60 -18.64
N HIS A 216 12.97 0.14 -18.51
CA HIS A 216 13.85 0.66 -17.46
C HIS A 216 14.25 2.08 -17.82
N LEU A 217 14.33 2.93 -16.80
CA LEU A 217 14.81 4.29 -16.89
C LEU A 217 16.32 4.35 -16.69
N HIS A 218 16.89 3.42 -15.91
CA HIS A 218 18.30 3.41 -15.58
C HIS A 218 18.99 2.13 -16.08
N ALA A 219 20.25 2.28 -16.52
CA ALA A 219 21.03 1.17 -17.02
C ALA A 219 21.25 0.11 -15.94
N GLY A 220 21.09 -1.17 -16.30
CA GLY A 220 21.22 -2.30 -15.38
C GLY A 220 19.95 -2.63 -14.59
N GLU A 221 18.87 -1.88 -14.78
CA GLU A 221 17.58 -2.13 -14.13
C GLU A 221 16.64 -2.97 -15.01
N TYR A 222 15.71 -3.68 -14.38
CA TYR A 222 14.67 -4.44 -15.08
C TYR A 222 13.59 -3.51 -15.66
N PRO A 223 12.92 -3.88 -16.78
CA PRO A 223 11.80 -3.09 -17.32
C PRO A 223 10.73 -2.70 -16.28
N VAL A 224 10.47 -3.55 -15.28
CA VAL A 224 9.56 -3.26 -14.17
C VAL A 224 10.15 -2.33 -13.10
N GLU A 225 11.19 -1.57 -13.38
CA GLU A 225 11.86 -0.66 -12.44
C GLU A 225 10.93 0.26 -11.67
N PHE A 226 9.91 0.78 -12.34
CA PHE A 226 8.90 1.64 -11.72
C PHE A 226 8.24 0.97 -10.50
N LEU A 227 8.14 -0.36 -10.47
CA LEU A 227 7.57 -1.11 -9.35
C LEU A 227 8.40 -0.85 -8.09
N TYR A 228 9.68 -1.23 -8.08
CA TYR A 228 10.50 -1.10 -6.87
C TYR A 228 11.02 0.30 -6.64
N ARG A 229 11.20 1.14 -7.68
CA ARG A 229 11.64 2.53 -7.51
C ARG A 229 10.52 3.46 -7.06
N GLU A 230 9.34 3.40 -7.69
CA GLU A 230 8.26 4.35 -7.45
C GLU A 230 7.16 3.75 -6.57
N VAL A 231 6.60 2.61 -6.98
CA VAL A 231 5.37 2.05 -6.40
C VAL A 231 5.60 1.53 -4.98
N LEU A 232 6.72 0.86 -4.74
CA LEU A 232 7.10 0.32 -3.43
C LEU A 232 7.81 1.32 -2.52
N SER A 233 7.94 2.59 -2.92
CA SER A 233 8.50 3.63 -2.04
C SER A 233 7.59 3.90 -0.83
N LYS A 234 8.19 4.35 0.28
CA LYS A 234 7.46 4.77 1.49
C LYS A 234 6.34 5.75 1.15
N ASP A 235 6.66 6.79 0.38
CA ASP A 235 5.69 7.82 0.00
C ASP A 235 4.51 7.24 -0.80
N SER A 236 4.78 6.38 -1.79
CA SER A 236 3.71 5.76 -2.59
C SER A 236 2.80 4.86 -1.79
N LEU A 237 3.35 4.03 -0.88
CA LEU A 237 2.54 3.13 -0.05
C LEU A 237 1.69 3.90 0.96
N LEU A 238 2.25 4.93 1.59
CA LEU A 238 1.52 5.76 2.55
C LEU A 238 0.48 6.64 1.83
N GLU A 239 0.76 7.12 0.61
CA GLU A 239 -0.22 7.82 -0.21
C GLU A 239 -1.34 6.90 -0.69
N ALA A 240 -1.04 5.64 -0.99
CA ALA A 240 -2.06 4.64 -1.30
C ALA A 240 -3.06 4.49 -0.15
N LEU A 241 -2.54 4.35 1.08
CA LEU A 241 -3.34 4.27 2.30
C LEU A 241 -4.10 5.57 2.58
N ALA A 242 -3.46 6.73 2.44
CA ALA A 242 -4.05 8.01 2.82
C ALA A 242 -5.09 8.53 1.83
N PHE A 243 -4.96 8.17 0.55
CA PHE A 243 -5.66 8.85 -0.54
C PHE A 243 -6.22 7.91 -1.59
N PHE A 244 -5.41 7.04 -2.19
CA PHE A 244 -5.84 6.34 -3.40
C PHE A 244 -6.79 5.15 -3.16
N LEU A 245 -6.65 4.41 -2.05
CA LEU A 245 -7.55 3.29 -1.78
C LEU A 245 -8.98 3.80 -1.57
N VAL A 246 -9.94 3.20 -2.28
CA VAL A 246 -11.36 3.51 -2.14
C VAL A 246 -12.07 2.28 -1.62
N HIS A 247 -12.79 2.43 -0.51
CA HIS A 247 -13.71 1.40 -0.04
C HIS A 247 -15.04 1.56 -0.74
N VAL A 248 -15.51 0.50 -1.37
CA VAL A 248 -16.84 0.43 -1.95
C VAL A 248 -17.69 -0.45 -1.04
N PRO A 249 -18.72 0.10 -0.38
CA PRO A 249 -19.53 -0.66 0.56
C PRO A 249 -20.33 -1.75 -0.15
N ALA A 250 -20.74 -2.75 0.64
CA ALA A 250 -21.67 -3.76 0.20
C ALA A 250 -22.99 -3.09 -0.21
N ARG A 251 -23.64 -3.67 -1.22
CA ARG A 251 -24.96 -3.25 -1.66
C ARG A 251 -25.85 -4.47 -1.69
N GLU A 252 -27.01 -4.37 -1.06
CA GLU A 252 -28.06 -5.37 -1.16
C GLU A 252 -28.64 -5.46 -2.58
N ALA A 253 -29.41 -6.51 -2.85
CA ALA A 253 -30.14 -6.60 -4.11
C ALA A 253 -31.24 -5.53 -4.16
N GLU A 254 -31.35 -4.83 -5.29
CA GLU A 254 -32.32 -3.75 -5.48
C GLU A 254 -32.89 -3.83 -6.91
N GLY A 255 -34.14 -4.31 -7.03
CA GLY A 255 -34.75 -4.61 -8.33
C GLY A 255 -33.90 -5.60 -9.12
N ASP A 256 -33.54 -5.24 -10.36
CA ASP A 256 -32.70 -6.06 -11.24
C ASP A 256 -31.19 -5.99 -10.89
N LYS A 257 -30.80 -5.19 -9.90
CA LYS A 257 -29.39 -5.06 -9.50
C LYS A 257 -29.07 -6.15 -8.47
N PRO A 258 -28.17 -7.11 -8.76
CA PRO A 258 -27.80 -8.12 -7.78
C PRO A 258 -27.06 -7.49 -6.60
N ALA A 259 -27.14 -8.18 -5.47
CA ALA A 259 -26.32 -7.89 -4.30
C ALA A 259 -24.84 -7.97 -4.68
N ARG A 260 -24.03 -7.15 -4.03
CA ARG A 260 -22.59 -7.07 -4.27
C ARG A 260 -21.87 -6.88 -2.94
N PRO A 261 -20.88 -7.72 -2.61
CA PRO A 261 -20.09 -7.56 -1.40
C PRO A 261 -19.28 -6.26 -1.43
N ALA A 262 -18.84 -5.82 -0.25
CA ALA A 262 -17.89 -4.72 -0.15
C ALA A 262 -16.54 -5.12 -0.76
N PHE A 263 -15.84 -4.16 -1.36
CA PHE A 263 -14.50 -4.39 -1.91
C PHE A 263 -13.70 -3.09 -1.92
N SER A 264 -12.40 -3.22 -2.17
CA SER A 264 -11.49 -2.08 -2.28
C SER A 264 -11.12 -1.85 -3.74
N ILE A 265 -10.87 -0.59 -4.08
CA ILE A 265 -10.32 -0.19 -5.37
C ILE A 265 -8.94 0.41 -5.12
N PHE A 266 -7.95 -0.12 -5.82
CA PHE A 266 -6.63 0.48 -5.97
C PHE A 266 -6.51 1.07 -7.38
N PRO A 267 -5.92 2.27 -7.55
CA PRO A 267 -5.75 2.87 -8.87
C PRO A 267 -4.89 1.99 -9.76
N ARG A 268 -5.13 2.01 -11.07
CA ARG A 268 -4.13 1.53 -12.05
C ARG A 268 -2.98 2.53 -12.12
N TYR A 269 -1.81 2.05 -12.52
CA TYR A 269 -0.58 2.86 -12.51
C TYR A 269 -0.74 4.19 -13.27
N HIS A 270 -1.32 4.16 -14.47
CA HIS A 270 -1.53 5.37 -15.27
C HIS A 270 -2.48 6.38 -14.60
N GLN A 271 -3.42 5.92 -13.77
CA GLN A 271 -4.36 6.79 -13.07
C GLN A 271 -3.66 7.54 -11.94
N ALA A 272 -2.90 6.83 -11.10
CA ALA A 272 -2.11 7.43 -10.04
C ALA A 272 -1.04 8.39 -10.60
N ARG A 273 -0.31 7.96 -11.64
CA ARG A 273 0.67 8.79 -12.35
C ARG A 273 0.05 10.07 -12.90
N MET A 274 -1.13 9.98 -13.53
CA MET A 274 -1.82 11.16 -14.06
C MET A 274 -2.18 12.15 -12.94
N VAL A 275 -2.77 11.65 -11.86
CA VAL A 275 -3.17 12.49 -10.71
C VAL A 275 -1.97 13.20 -10.10
N ARG A 276 -0.86 12.50 -9.89
CA ARG A 276 0.39 13.08 -9.37
C ARG A 276 0.94 14.16 -10.29
N ARG A 277 1.18 13.83 -11.57
CA ARG A 277 1.78 14.75 -12.54
C ARG A 277 0.97 16.02 -12.74
N VAL A 278 -0.36 15.93 -12.84
CA VAL A 278 -1.19 17.12 -13.02
C VAL A 278 -1.17 18.00 -11.77
N ALA A 279 -1.21 17.41 -10.57
CA ALA A 279 -1.14 18.17 -9.33
C ALA A 279 0.22 18.83 -9.10
N GLU A 280 1.32 18.12 -9.38
CA GLU A 280 2.68 18.63 -9.31
C GLU A 280 2.90 19.78 -10.29
N GLU A 281 2.47 19.61 -11.54
CA GLU A 281 2.58 20.65 -12.57
C GLU A 281 1.75 21.90 -12.23
N ALA A 282 0.53 21.72 -11.70
CA ALA A 282 -0.30 22.83 -11.26
C ALA A 282 0.38 23.62 -10.12
N LEU A 283 1.00 22.93 -9.16
CA LEU A 283 1.71 23.56 -8.06
C LEU A 283 3.00 24.26 -8.54
N ALA A 284 3.78 23.62 -9.40
CA ALA A 284 5.00 24.21 -9.98
C ALA A 284 4.68 25.49 -10.75
N ARG A 285 3.63 25.46 -11.58
CA ARG A 285 3.16 26.63 -12.30
C ARG A 285 2.74 27.77 -11.38
N PHE A 286 2.02 27.46 -10.31
CA PHE A 286 1.62 28.47 -9.34
C PHE A 286 2.83 29.11 -8.64
N VAL A 287 3.84 28.31 -8.28
CA VAL A 287 5.09 28.82 -7.71
C VAL A 287 5.80 29.77 -8.68
N GLU A 288 5.82 29.44 -9.96
CA GLU A 288 6.55 30.22 -10.98
C GLU A 288 5.80 31.47 -11.44
N HIS A 289 4.47 31.42 -11.56
CA HIS A 289 3.67 32.45 -12.24
C HIS A 289 2.55 33.06 -11.40
N GLY A 290 2.24 32.49 -10.23
CA GLY A 290 1.12 32.93 -9.38
C GLY A 290 -0.27 32.44 -9.85
N ASP A 291 -0.33 31.56 -10.85
CA ASP A 291 -1.57 30.97 -11.38
C ASP A 291 -1.41 29.47 -11.73
N ILE A 292 -2.53 28.76 -11.84
CA ILE A 292 -2.59 27.35 -12.23
C ILE A 292 -3.05 27.12 -13.69
N GLY A 293 -3.32 28.19 -14.45
CA GLY A 293 -4.14 28.30 -15.67
C GLY A 293 -3.65 27.57 -16.93
N ARG A 294 -3.12 26.35 -16.79
CA ARG A 294 -2.69 25.48 -17.88
C ARG A 294 -3.80 24.50 -18.27
N LYS A 295 -3.88 24.19 -19.56
CA LYS A 295 -4.76 23.12 -20.08
C LYS A 295 -3.97 21.81 -20.17
N PHE A 296 -4.57 20.73 -19.66
CA PHE A 296 -3.99 19.39 -19.71
C PHE A 296 -4.81 18.51 -20.68
N LEU A 297 -4.13 17.77 -21.54
CA LEU A 297 -4.74 16.74 -22.37
C LEU A 297 -4.34 15.36 -21.86
N ILE A 298 -5.31 14.61 -21.34
CA ILE A 298 -5.11 13.24 -20.84
C ILE A 298 -5.73 12.25 -21.83
N ASN A 299 -4.88 11.47 -22.52
CA ASN A 299 -5.33 10.47 -23.49
C ASN A 299 -5.40 9.08 -22.85
N HIS A 300 -6.57 8.72 -22.32
CA HIS A 300 -6.83 7.37 -21.81
C HIS A 300 -7.91 6.68 -22.66
N SER A 301 -7.65 5.42 -23.02
CA SER A 301 -8.57 4.59 -23.81
C SER A 301 -9.95 4.41 -23.17
N ALA A 302 -10.94 3.98 -23.96
CA ALA A 302 -12.24 3.57 -23.43
C ALA A 302 -12.09 2.40 -22.43
N GLY A 303 -12.89 2.38 -21.35
CA GLY A 303 -12.81 1.34 -20.32
C GLY A 303 -11.60 1.40 -19.37
N SER A 304 -10.73 2.41 -19.49
CA SER A 304 -9.54 2.59 -18.63
C SER A 304 -9.81 3.09 -17.21
N GLY A 305 -11.08 3.33 -16.85
CA GLY A 305 -11.48 3.85 -15.53
C GLY A 305 -11.38 5.37 -15.40
N LYS A 306 -11.57 6.13 -16.49
CA LYS A 306 -11.45 7.60 -16.51
C LYS A 306 -12.24 8.32 -15.41
N THR A 307 -13.44 7.85 -15.07
CA THR A 307 -14.27 8.45 -14.01
C THR A 307 -13.53 8.47 -12.68
N LEU A 308 -12.91 7.35 -12.28
CA LEU A 308 -12.11 7.29 -11.05
C LEU A 308 -10.89 8.22 -11.13
N SER A 309 -10.25 8.32 -12.30
CA SER A 309 -9.13 9.23 -12.51
C SER A 309 -9.53 10.71 -12.32
N ILE A 310 -10.72 11.10 -12.80
CA ILE A 310 -11.26 12.45 -12.60
C ILE A 310 -11.62 12.68 -11.13
N CYS A 311 -12.26 11.72 -10.47
CA CYS A 311 -12.61 11.83 -9.04
C CYS A 311 -11.36 12.01 -8.17
N TRP A 312 -10.33 11.17 -8.36
CA TRP A 312 -9.06 11.34 -7.66
C TRP A 312 -8.39 12.66 -8.00
N LEU A 313 -8.38 13.09 -9.26
CA LEU A 313 -7.77 14.37 -9.62
C LEU A 313 -8.49 15.55 -8.93
N ALA A 314 -9.82 15.56 -8.93
CA ALA A 314 -10.61 16.60 -8.28
C ALA A 314 -10.32 16.67 -6.77
N ASP A 315 -10.30 15.53 -6.08
CA ASP A 315 -9.98 15.46 -4.65
C ASP A 315 -8.53 15.89 -4.37
N ARG A 316 -7.57 15.46 -5.21
CA ARG A 316 -6.17 15.88 -5.12
C ARG A 316 -6.03 17.39 -5.23
N LEU A 317 -6.62 18.00 -6.26
CA LEU A 317 -6.54 19.43 -6.50
C LEU A 317 -7.18 20.21 -5.34
N HIS A 318 -8.35 19.78 -4.86
CA HIS A 318 -8.97 20.35 -3.68
C HIS A 318 -8.09 20.23 -2.41
N GLY A 319 -7.25 19.21 -2.35
CA GLY A 319 -6.26 18.97 -1.30
C GLY A 319 -5.02 19.88 -1.35
N LEU A 320 -4.77 20.60 -2.44
CA LEU A 320 -3.58 21.43 -2.61
C LEU A 320 -3.66 22.75 -1.84
N PHE A 321 -2.53 23.16 -1.28
CA PHE A 321 -2.34 24.41 -0.55
C PHE A 321 -1.25 25.25 -1.23
N LYS A 322 -1.35 26.58 -1.09
CA LYS A 322 -0.29 27.47 -1.56
C LYS A 322 0.98 27.24 -0.71
N PRO A 323 2.17 27.22 -1.33
CA PRO A 323 3.42 26.97 -0.62
C PRO A 323 3.61 27.87 0.61
N GLY A 324 4.00 27.29 1.74
CA GLY A 324 4.26 28.04 2.98
C GLY A 324 3.02 28.64 3.65
N SER A 325 1.82 28.17 3.32
CA SER A 325 0.57 28.66 3.92
C SER A 325 -0.45 27.53 4.13
N ASN A 326 -1.53 27.85 4.85
CA ASN A 326 -2.72 27.00 4.95
C ASN A 326 -3.86 27.44 4.02
N GLU A 327 -3.57 28.31 3.05
CA GLU A 327 -4.55 28.71 2.04
C GLU A 327 -4.66 27.68 0.92
N LYS A 328 -5.87 27.42 0.45
CA LYS A 328 -6.11 26.50 -0.67
C LYS A 328 -5.55 27.06 -1.97
N LEU A 329 -5.02 26.17 -2.80
CA LEU A 329 -4.58 26.51 -4.16
C LEU A 329 -5.77 26.70 -5.11
N VAL A 330 -6.86 25.95 -4.89
CA VAL A 330 -8.09 26.01 -5.68
C VAL A 330 -9.30 26.16 -4.76
N ASP A 331 -10.19 27.08 -5.13
CA ASP A 331 -11.47 27.26 -4.44
C ASP A 331 -12.51 26.27 -4.95
N ARG A 332 -13.50 25.95 -4.09
CA ARG A 332 -14.72 25.27 -4.54
C ARG A 332 -15.62 26.33 -5.18
N VAL A 333 -15.92 26.17 -6.47
CA VAL A 333 -16.97 26.95 -7.14
C VAL A 333 -18.33 26.39 -6.78
#